data_AF-A0A7C4M4X4-F1
#
_entry.id   AF-A0A7C4M4X4-F1
#
_cell.length_a   1.000
_cell.length_b   1.000
_cell.length_c   1.000
_cell.angle_alpha   90.00
_cell.angle_beta   90.00
_cell.angle_gamma   90.00
#
_symmetry.space_group_name_H-M   'P 1'
#
loop_
_entity.id
_entity.type
_entity.pdbx_description
1 polymer ?
#
loop_
_entity_poly.entity_id
_entity_poly.type
_entity_poly.pdbx_seq_one_letter_code
_entity_poly.pdbx_strand_id
1 'polypeptide(L)' 'GQVICDTCAVVTWLRDLGVEAIMTNSAKTAHYTPLINGVKAVLAPLEDCVREACQE' A
#
# COMPACT_ATOMS: atom_id res chain seq x y z
N GLY A 1 -10.38 -10.37 1.28
CA GLY A 1 -9.07 -9.76 0.98
C GLY A 1 -8.23 -10.70 0.13
N GLN A 2 -7.23 -10.17 -0.57
CA GLN A 2 -6.24 -10.93 -1.36
C GLN A 2 -4.87 -10.78 -0.69
N VAL A 3 -4.10 -11.86 -0.59
CA VAL A 3 -2.75 -11.86 -0.01
C VAL A 3 -1.73 -12.12 -1.12
N ILE A 4 -0.71 -11.26 -1.21
CA ILE A 4 0.39 -11.38 -2.18
C ILE A 4 1.69 -11.57 -1.39
N CYS A 5 2.47 -12.58 -1.75
CA CYS A 5 3.71 -12.98 -1.06
C CYS A 5 4.96 -12.75 -1.93
N ASP A 6 6.14 -12.92 -1.33
CA ASP A 6 7.46 -12.92 -2.00
C ASP A 6 7.86 -11.60 -2.69
N THR A 7 7.24 -10.49 -2.30
CA THR A 7 7.56 -9.16 -2.81
C THR A 7 7.34 -8.07 -1.77
N CYS A 8 8.03 -6.94 -1.93
CA CYS A 8 7.77 -5.71 -1.18
C CYS A 8 6.88 -4.79 -2.02
N ALA A 9 5.86 -4.18 -1.41
CA ALA A 9 4.96 -3.24 -2.10
C ALA A 9 5.66 -2.11 -2.86
N VAL A 10 6.91 -1.77 -2.52
CA VAL A 10 7.75 -0.81 -3.24
C VAL A 10 8.13 -1.30 -4.65
N VAL A 11 8.42 -2.59 -4.82
CA VAL A 11 8.90 -3.18 -6.08
C VAL A 11 7.84 -4.00 -6.80
N THR A 12 6.67 -4.20 -6.19
CA THR A 12 5.50 -4.82 -6.81
C THR A 12 4.83 -3.87 -7.79
N TRP A 13 4.40 -4.36 -8.95
CA TRP A 13 3.64 -3.63 -9.98
C TRP A 13 2.20 -3.30 -9.54
N LEU A 14 2.04 -2.39 -8.58
CA LEU A 14 0.75 -2.12 -7.94
C LEU A 14 -0.33 -1.68 -8.94
N ARG A 15 0.01 -0.88 -9.96
CA ARG A 15 -0.96 -0.46 -11.00
C ARG A 15 -1.43 -1.61 -11.87
N ASP A 16 -0.54 -2.53 -12.24
CA ASP A 16 -0.87 -3.70 -13.06
C ASP A 16 -1.76 -4.69 -12.28
N LEU A 17 -1.68 -4.65 -10.95
CA LEU A 17 -2.58 -5.34 -10.03
C LEU A 17 -3.92 -4.61 -9.81
N GLY A 18 -4.15 -3.47 -10.48
CA GLY A 18 -5.37 -2.66 -10.34
C GLY A 18 -5.42 -1.83 -9.05
N VAL A 19 -4.31 -1.65 -8.34
CA VAL A 19 -4.25 -0.84 -7.12
C VAL A 19 -3.96 0.61 -7.47
N GLU A 20 -4.86 1.52 -7.09
CA GLU A 20 -4.73 2.96 -7.36
C GLU A 20 -4.18 3.76 -6.17
N ALA A 21 -4.43 3.27 -4.95
CA ALA A 21 -4.02 3.91 -3.70
C ALA A 21 -3.68 2.84 -2.66
N ILE A 22 -2.72 3.17 -1.78
CA ILE A 22 -2.36 2.34 -0.64
C ILE A 22 -2.38 3.16 0.66
N MET A 23 -2.77 2.50 1.74
CA MET A 23 -2.52 2.98 3.10
C MET A 23 -1.49 2.05 3.75
N THR A 24 -0.49 2.62 4.42
CA THR A 24 0.61 1.84 4.99
C THR A 24 1.18 2.51 6.24
N ASN A 25 1.71 1.72 7.16
CA ASN A 25 2.50 2.19 8.30
C ASN A 25 4.01 2.25 8.01
N SER A 26 4.42 1.93 6.78
CA SER A 26 5.82 1.91 6.37
C SER A 26 6.19 3.21 5.66
N ALA A 27 7.05 4.03 6.27
CA ALA A 27 7.55 5.26 5.66
C ALA A 27 8.26 5.02 4.32
N LYS A 28 9.00 3.91 4.20
CA LYS A 28 9.64 3.48 2.95
C LYS A 28 8.60 3.29 1.85
N THR A 29 7.53 2.56 2.17
CA THR A 29 6.47 2.26 1.20
C THR A 29 5.75 3.54 0.81
N ALA A 30 5.33 4.37 1.79
CA ALA A 30 4.64 5.62 1.52
C ALA A 30 5.45 6.61 0.67
N HIS A 31 6.78 6.62 0.82
CA HIS A 31 7.65 7.51 0.05
C HIS A 31 7.89 7.01 -1.38
N TYR A 32 8.18 5.72 -1.55
CA TYR A 32 8.64 5.20 -2.85
C TYR A 32 7.52 4.74 -3.77
N THR A 33 6.38 4.23 -3.27
CA THR A 33 5.33 3.72 -4.16
C THR A 33 4.68 4.78 -5.06
N PRO A 34 4.54 6.07 -4.66
CA PRO A 34 4.09 7.10 -5.59
C PRO A 34 5.09 7.39 -6.70
N LEU A 35 6.38 7.27 -6.42
CA LEU A 35 7.45 7.56 -7.38
C LEU A 35 7.69 6.39 -8.35
N ILE A 36 7.69 5.17 -7.82
CA ILE A 36 8.06 3.95 -8.59
C ILE A 36 6.84 3.32 -9.25
N ASN A 37 5.73 3.22 -8.51
CA ASN A 37 4.50 2.56 -9.00
C ASN A 37 3.44 3.57 -9.46
N GLY A 38 3.62 4.86 -9.19
CA GLY A 38 2.65 5.90 -9.54
C GLY A 38 1.36 5.85 -8.73
N VAL A 39 1.25 5.05 -7.68
CA VAL A 39 0.01 4.94 -6.87
C VAL A 39 -0.03 6.00 -5.78
N LYS A 40 -1.23 6.41 -5.34
CA LYS A 40 -1.34 7.32 -4.19
C LYS A 40 -0.94 6.57 -2.91
N ALA A 41 -0.34 7.27 -1.96
CA ALA A 41 0.03 6.68 -0.68
C ALA A 41 -0.39 7.55 0.51
N VAL A 42 -0.91 6.90 1.55
CA VAL A 42 -1.20 7.47 2.86
C VAL A 42 -0.36 6.75 3.90
N LEU A 43 0.44 7.53 4.66
CA LEU A 43 1.15 7.01 5.83
C LEU A 43 0.23 7.17 7.06
N ALA A 44 -0.11 6.06 7.70
CA ALA A 44 -0.98 6.04 8.88
C ALA A 44 -0.50 4.99 9.89
N PRO A 45 -0.86 5.11 11.19
CA PRO A 45 -0.69 4.05 12.16
C PRO A 45 -1.29 2.72 11.70
N LEU A 46 -0.73 1.60 12.17
CA LEU A 46 -1.23 0.27 11.82
C LEU A 46 -2.71 0.07 12.20
N GLU A 47 -3.12 0.63 13.34
CA GLU A 47 -4.51 0.54 13.81
C GLU A 47 -5.49 1.17 12.82
N ASP A 48 -5.16 2.34 12.28
CA ASP A 48 -5.99 3.01 11.27
C ASP A 48 -6.00 2.24 9.95
N CYS A 49 -4.85 1.68 9.55
CA CYS A 49 -4.76 0.82 8.36
C CYS A 49 -5.68 -0.41 8.47
N VAL A 50 -5.71 -1.05 9.64
CA VAL A 50 -6.55 -2.23 9.89
C VAL A 50 -8.03 -1.83 9.95
N ARG A 51 -8.36 -0.71 10.62
CA ARG A 51 -9.73 -0.20 10.70
C ARG A 51 -10.30 0.10 9.32
N GLU A 52 -9.54 0.80 8.49
CA GLU A 52 -9.95 1.10 7.11
C GLU A 52 -10.06 -0.18 6.26
N ALA A 53 -9.14 -1.13 6.41
CA ALA A 53 -9.16 -2.37 5.64
C ALA A 53 -10.33 -3.31 6.01
N CYS A 54 -10.79 -3.26 7.26
CA CYS A 54 -11.86 -4.12 7.75
C CYS A 54 -13.26 -3.52 7.63
N GLN A 55 -13.39 -2.20 7.35
CA GLN A 55 -14.66 -1.46 7.27
C GLN A 55 -15.76 -2.02 8.20
N GLU A 56 -15.66 -1.69 9.49
CA GLU A 56 -16.85 -1.66 10.36
C GLU A 56 -17.66 -0.37 10.10
#